data_AF-A0A7V0M1Z4-F1
#
_entry.id   AF-A0A7V0M1Z4-F1
#
_cell.length_a   1.000
_cell.length_b   1.000
_cell.length_c   1.000
_cell.angle_alpha   90.00
_cell.angle_beta   90.00
_cell.angle_gamma   90.00
#
_symmetry.space_group_name_H-M   'P 1'
#
loop_
_entity.id
_entity.type
_entity.pdbx_description
1 polymer ?
#
loop_
_entity_poly.entity_id
_entity_poly.type
_entity_poly.pdbx_seq_one_letter_code
_entity_poly.pdbx_strand_id
1 'polypeptide(L)' 'MLKLVLLRHGESEWNLENRFTGWTDVGLTEKGVQEGHEAARLLQEGGYTFDVAYTSVLKRAIKTLWIVM' A
#
# COMPACT_ATOMS: atom_id res chain seq x y z
N MET A 1 10.06 21.53 -9.79
CA MET A 1 9.79 20.25 -10.47
C MET A 1 8.73 19.51 -9.67
N LEU A 2 7.69 18.98 -10.31
CA LEU A 2 6.65 18.21 -9.64
C LEU A 2 7.12 16.76 -9.45
N LYS A 3 6.77 16.14 -8.33
CA LYS A 3 7.03 14.73 -8.04
C LYS A 3 5.70 14.00 -7.83
N LEU A 4 5.58 12.81 -8.41
CA LEU A 4 4.46 11.90 -8.20
C LEU A 4 5.03 10.60 -7.63
N VAL A 5 4.43 10.12 -6.54
CA VAL A 5 4.78 8.84 -5.91
C VAL A 5 3.64 7.85 -6.18
N LEU A 6 3.99 6.68 -6.68
CA LEU A 6 3.07 5.56 -6.88
C LEU A 6 3.49 4.42 -5.96
N LEU A 7 2.53 3.87 -5.23
CA LEU A 7 2.76 2.73 -4.34
C LEU A 7 1.70 1.66 -4.60
N ARG A 8 2.14 0.43 -4.84
CA ARG A 8 1.25 -0.74 -4.90
C ARG A 8 0.91 -1.17 -3.47
N HIS A 9 -0.31 -1.68 -3.26
CA HIS A 9 -0.66 -2.31 -1.99
C HIS A 9 0.32 -3.43 -1.63
N GLY A 10 0.55 -3.66 -0.34
CA GLY A 10 1.33 -4.79 0.15
C GLY A 10 0.71 -6.14 -0.21
N GLU A 11 1.44 -7.22 0.01
CA GLU A 11 0.97 -8.59 -0.24
C GLU A 11 -0.41 -8.83 0.36
N SER A 12 -1.36 -9.28 -0.47
CA SER A 12 -2.70 -9.67 -0.03
C SER A 12 -2.82 -11.17 0.19
N GLU A 13 -3.85 -11.59 0.92
CA GLU A 13 -4.16 -13.01 1.18
C GLU A 13 -4.16 -13.83 -0.12
N TRP A 14 -4.76 -13.29 -1.19
CA TRP A 14 -4.80 -13.98 -2.48
C TRP A 14 -3.53 -13.86 -3.31
N ASN A 15 -2.65 -12.89 -3.02
CA ASN A 15 -1.31 -12.92 -3.61
C ASN A 15 -0.49 -14.07 -3.02
N LEU A 16 -0.58 -14.28 -1.71
CA LEU A 16 0.05 -15.39 -1.02
C LEU A 16 -0.50 -16.75 -1.50
N GLU A 17 -1.81 -16.84 -1.69
CA GLU A 17 -2.46 -18.05 -2.22
C GLU A 17 -2.30 -18.26 -3.74
N ASN A 18 -1.62 -17.34 -4.45
CA ASN A 18 -1.46 -17.35 -5.90
C ASN A 18 -2.81 -17.40 -6.66
N ARG A 19 -3.78 -16.61 -6.22
CA ARG A 19 -5.13 -16.50 -6.78
C ARG A 19 -5.37 -15.15 -7.43
N PHE A 20 -6.13 -15.14 -8.53
CA PHE A 20 -6.56 -13.90 -9.18
C PHE A 20 -7.57 -13.14 -8.31
N THR A 21 -7.17 -12.01 -7.74
CA THR A 21 -8.01 -11.22 -6.81
C THR A 21 -9.10 -10.40 -7.50
N GLY A 22 -8.75 -9.69 -8.58
CA GLY A 22 -9.67 -8.75 -9.23
C GLY A 22 -10.26 -7.74 -8.24
N TRP A 23 -11.59 -7.63 -8.25
CA TRP A 23 -12.35 -6.71 -7.39
C TRP A 23 -12.77 -7.33 -6.05
N THR A 24 -12.37 -8.58 -5.78
CA THR A 24 -12.63 -9.21 -4.49
C THR A 24 -11.88 -8.46 -3.40
N ASP A 25 -12.59 -8.12 -2.33
CA ASP A 25 -12.10 -7.23 -1.28
C ASP A 25 -11.36 -7.99 -0.16
N VAL A 26 -10.22 -8.56 -0.50
CA VAL A 26 -9.34 -9.34 0.40
C VAL A 26 -8.38 -8.44 1.20
N GLY A 27 -7.93 -8.95 2.34
CA GLY A 27 -7.02 -8.23 3.24
C GLY A 27 -5.56 -8.26 2.80
N LEU A 28 -4.73 -7.52 3.54
CA LEU A 28 -3.27 -7.67 3.52
C LEU A 28 -2.88 -8.88 4.38
N THR A 29 -1.82 -9.59 4.01
CA THR A 29 -1.14 -10.52 4.90
C THR A 29 -0.32 -9.76 5.95
N GLU A 30 0.17 -10.45 6.97
CA GLU A 30 1.12 -9.85 7.92
C GLU A 30 2.35 -9.29 7.19
N LYS A 31 2.88 -10.03 6.22
CA LYS A 31 3.97 -9.56 5.35
C LYS A 31 3.58 -8.28 4.60
N GLY A 32 2.37 -8.22 4.03
CA GLY A 32 1.89 -7.02 3.34
C GLY A 32 1.74 -5.79 4.25
N VAL A 33 1.46 -5.99 5.55
CA VAL A 33 1.48 -4.91 6.55
C VAL A 33 2.92 -4.43 6.79
N GLN A 34 3.88 -5.36 6.96
CA GLN A 34 5.29 -5.02 7.13
C GLN A 34 5.88 -4.29 5.90
N GLU A 35 5.49 -4.71 4.68
CA GLU A 35 5.85 -4.00 3.44
C GLU A 35 5.34 -2.54 3.44
N GLY A 36 4.14 -2.30 3.98
CA GLY A 36 3.60 -0.96 4.15
C GLY A 36 4.43 -0.11 5.11
N HIS A 37 4.83 -0.67 6.26
CA HIS A 37 5.68 0.02 7.24
C HIS A 37 7.07 0.34 6.67
N GLU A 38 7.65 -0.58 5.90
CA GLU A 38 8.93 -0.34 5.24
C GLU A 38 8.83 0.75 4.17
N ALA A 39 7.74 0.78 3.39
CA ALA A 39 7.48 1.86 2.45
C ALA A 39 7.36 3.22 3.17
N ALA A 40 6.66 3.26 4.30
CA ALA A 40 6.54 4.46 5.13
C ALA A 40 7.91 4.96 5.61
N ARG A 41 8.74 4.05 6.13
CA ARG A 41 10.10 4.35 6.59
C ARG A 41 10.96 4.93 5.47
N LEU A 42 10.97 4.31 4.28
CA LEU A 42 11.75 4.77 3.13
C LEU A 42 11.29 6.15 2.61
N LEU A 43 9.97 6.41 2.61
CA LEU A 43 9.44 7.71 2.21
C LEU A 43 9.83 8.81 3.20
N GLN A 44 9.79 8.50 4.50
CA GLN A 44 10.23 9.43 5.55
C GLN A 44 11.73 9.73 5.46
N GLU A 45 12.56 8.70 5.33
CA GLU A 45 14.03 8.85 5.17
C GLU A 45 14.40 9.59 3.88
N GLY A 46 13.60 9.43 2.82
CA GLY A 46 13.73 10.17 1.58
C GLY A 46 13.23 11.62 1.64
N GLY A 47 12.69 12.06 2.78
CA GLY A 47 12.18 13.41 2.97
C GLY A 47 10.91 13.72 2.16
N TYR A 48 10.10 12.71 1.87
CA TYR A 48 8.83 12.89 1.15
C TYR A 48 7.72 13.32 2.11
N THR A 49 6.93 14.31 1.67
CA THR A 49 5.67 14.73 2.29
C THR A 49 4.60 14.82 1.21
N PHE A 50 3.33 14.76 1.61
CA PHE A 50 2.21 14.69 0.69
C PHE A 50 1.09 15.63 1.11
N ASP A 51 0.57 16.41 0.16
CA ASP A 51 -0.59 17.27 0.39
C ASP A 51 -1.92 16.53 0.16
N VAL A 52 -1.91 15.51 -0.71
CA VAL A 52 -3.09 14.73 -1.07
C VAL A 52 -2.70 13.31 -1.43
N ALA A 53 -3.56 12.35 -1.07
CA ALA A 53 -3.43 10.95 -1.46
C ALA A 53 -4.70 10.46 -2.15
N TYR A 54 -4.53 9.55 -3.11
CA TYR A 54 -5.62 8.89 -3.82
C TYR A 54 -5.46 7.37 -3.69
N THR A 55 -6.57 6.67 -3.54
CA THR A 55 -6.59 5.21 -3.48
C THR A 55 -7.88 4.67 -4.09
N SER A 56 -7.95 3.35 -4.29
CA SER A 56 -9.17 2.67 -4.72
C SER A 56 -10.13 2.47 -3.54
N VAL A 57 -11.30 1.88 -3.79
CA VAL A 57 -12.26 1.48 -2.74
C VAL A 57 -11.95 0.12 -2.09
N LEU A 58 -10.80 -0.50 -2.39
CA LEU A 58 -10.45 -1.85 -1.94
C LEU A 58 -9.59 -1.80 -0.67
N LYS A 59 -9.95 -2.60 0.35
CA LYS A 59 -9.35 -2.54 1.70
C LYS A 59 -7.85 -2.73 1.71
N ARG A 60 -7.30 -3.56 0.82
CA ARG A 60 -5.84 -3.77 0.72
C ARG A 60 -5.08 -2.49 0.34
N ALA A 61 -5.62 -1.71 -0.60
CA ALA A 61 -5.02 -0.44 -1.01
C ALA A 61 -5.23 0.66 0.04
N ILE A 62 -6.43 0.72 0.65
CA ILE A 62 -6.74 1.66 1.72
C ILE A 62 -5.85 1.41 2.95
N LYS A 63 -5.70 0.14 3.38
CA LYS A 63 -4.85 -0.23 4.52
C LYS A 63 -3.39 0.09 4.27
N THR A 64 -2.84 -0.18 3.08
CA THR A 64 -1.47 0.24 2.76
C THR A 64 -1.33 1.76 2.84
N LEU A 65 -2.30 2.53 2.32
CA LEU A 65 -2.27 3.98 2.43
C LEU A 65 -2.31 4.44 3.90
N TRP A 66 -3.16 3.85 4.74
CA TRP A 66 -3.23 4.16 6.18
C TRP A 66 -1.94 3.84 6.95
N ILE A 67 -1.17 2.84 6.51
CA ILE A 67 0.12 2.51 7.14
C ILE A 67 1.19 3.55 6.77
N VAL A 68 1.11 4.11 5.56
CA VAL A 68 2.13 5.00 4.99
C VAL A 68 1.95 6.46 5.39
N MET A 69 0.73 6.88 5.69
CA MET A 69 0.36 8.26 6.05
C MET A 69 0.31 8.43 7.57
#